data_AF-X0WJV2-F1
#
_entry.id   AF-X0WJV2-F1
#
_cell.length_a   1.000
_cell.length_b   1.000
_cell.length_c   1.000
_cell.angle_alpha   90.00
_cell.angle_beta   90.00
_cell.angle_gamma   90.00
#
_symmetry.space_group_name_H-M   'P 1'
#
loop_
_entity.id
_entity.type
_entity.pdbx_description
1 polymer ?
#
loop_
_entity_poly.entity_id
_entity_poly.type
_entity_poly.pdbx_seq_one_letter_code
_entity_poly.pdbx_strand_id
1 'polypeptide(L)'
;MEDLKWDKDRLHQLVQEKLGDYLFLVVSNREPFIHTMSGDEIICHRPVSGLTEALDPVMRSSKGTWVAWGSGDADKKVVDARDRVAVPPEKPEYTLRRVWLTKDEVEGHYYGFSNEALWPLCHVTFTPPIFRESDWNTYKKVNKIFAEAVLQEVADRKALV
;
A
#
# COMPACT_ATOMS: atom_id res chain seq x y z
N MET A 1 -19.70 15.12 30.47
CA MET A 1 -19.21 14.36 29.30
C MET A 1 -18.35 15.32 28.52
N GLU A 2 -17.04 15.17 28.67
CA GLU A 2 -16.09 16.02 27.96
C GLU A 2 -16.13 15.63 26.49
N ASP A 3 -16.40 16.62 25.64
CA ASP A 3 -16.59 16.46 24.21
C ASP A 3 -15.25 15.99 23.61
N LEU A 4 -15.14 14.68 23.33
CA LEU A 4 -13.94 14.02 22.82
C LEU A 4 -13.73 14.41 21.35
N LYS A 5 -13.36 15.67 21.13
CA LYS A 5 -13.03 16.18 19.81
C LYS A 5 -11.70 15.60 19.37
N TRP A 6 -11.71 14.74 18.36
CA TRP A 6 -10.50 14.19 17.76
C TRP A 6 -9.72 15.26 17.01
N ASP A 7 -8.40 15.24 17.13
CA ASP A 7 -7.46 16.08 16.39
C ASP A 7 -6.18 15.31 16.03
N LYS A 8 -5.29 15.95 15.25
CA LYS A 8 -4.04 15.34 14.76
C LYS A 8 -3.09 14.97 15.90
N ASP A 9 -3.03 15.78 16.95
CA ASP A 9 -2.10 15.58 18.05
C ASP A 9 -2.53 14.41 18.96
N ARG A 10 -3.84 14.26 19.18
CA ARG A 10 -4.41 13.09 19.86
C ARG A 10 -4.17 11.80 19.08
N LEU A 11 -4.27 11.82 17.75
CA LEU A 11 -3.93 10.66 16.92
C LEU A 11 -2.44 10.31 17.05
N HIS A 12 -1.55 11.30 16.97
CA HIS A 12 -0.11 11.08 17.21
C HIS A 12 0.16 10.43 18.56
N GLN A 13 -0.41 10.99 19.63
CA GLN A 13 -0.18 10.51 20.99
C GLN A 13 -0.70 9.07 21.16
N LEU A 14 -1.91 8.79 20.67
CA LEU A 14 -2.48 7.44 20.74
C LEU A 14 -1.64 6.44 19.96
N VAL A 15 -1.25 6.78 18.74
CA VAL A 15 -0.44 5.91 17.89
C VAL A 15 0.90 5.62 18.55
N GLN A 16 1.57 6.61 19.12
CA GLN A 16 2.81 6.39 19.87
C GLN A 16 2.61 5.55 21.13
N GLU A 17 1.55 5.80 21.91
CA GLU A 17 1.25 5.03 23.12
C GLU A 17 0.95 3.56 22.81
N LYS A 18 0.18 3.29 21.75
CA LYS A 18 -0.26 1.94 21.39
C LYS A 18 0.79 1.14 20.63
N LEU A 19 1.60 1.80 19.79
CA LEU A 19 2.65 1.12 19.04
C LEU A 19 3.91 0.91 19.88
N GLY A 20 4.26 1.83 20.80
CA GLY A 20 5.51 1.75 21.54
C GLY A 20 6.70 1.56 20.60
N ASP A 21 7.47 0.47 20.80
CA ASP A 21 8.64 0.13 19.98
C ASP A 21 8.31 -0.72 18.74
N TYR A 22 7.03 -1.00 18.46
CA TYR A 22 6.62 -1.76 17.28
C TYR A 22 6.76 -0.91 16.01
N LEU A 23 7.29 -1.53 14.95
CA LEU A 23 7.12 -0.99 13.61
C LEU A 23 5.66 -1.05 13.22
N PHE A 24 5.15 0.02 12.63
CA PHE A 24 3.84 0.00 11.99
C PHE A 24 4.00 -0.10 10.48
N LEU A 25 3.45 -1.16 9.92
CA LEU A 25 3.40 -1.39 8.50
C LEU A 25 1.93 -1.41 8.07
N VAL A 26 1.67 -0.90 6.87
CA VAL A 26 0.39 -1.08 6.18
C VAL A 26 0.70 -1.74 4.86
N VAL A 27 -0.08 -2.76 4.49
CA VAL A 27 0.09 -3.48 3.24
C VAL A 27 -1.20 -3.37 2.43
N SER A 28 -1.11 -2.84 1.21
CA SER A 28 -2.25 -2.78 0.30
C SER A 28 -1.81 -2.90 -1.15
N ASN A 29 -2.70 -3.37 -2.02
CA ASN A 29 -2.38 -3.43 -3.44
C ASN A 29 -2.13 -2.02 -4.03
N ARG A 30 -2.97 -1.04 -3.69
CA ARG A 30 -2.82 0.34 -4.19
C ARG A 30 -1.85 1.13 -3.32
N GLU A 31 -0.95 1.86 -3.97
CA GLU A 31 -0.05 2.81 -3.32
C GLU A 31 -0.72 4.19 -3.10
N PRO A 32 -0.30 4.94 -2.07
CA PRO A 32 -0.82 6.29 -1.78
C PRO A 32 -0.22 7.38 -2.68
N PHE A 33 0.88 7.13 -3.37
CA PHE A 33 1.58 8.11 -4.22
C PHE A 33 2.19 7.43 -5.44
N ILE A 34 1.84 7.89 -6.63
CA ILE A 34 2.28 7.33 -7.91
C ILE A 34 3.15 8.36 -8.63
N HIS A 35 4.31 7.94 -9.14
CA HIS A 35 5.19 8.78 -9.96
C HIS A 35 5.05 8.39 -11.43
N THR A 36 4.78 9.38 -12.26
CA THR A 36 4.66 9.23 -13.71
C THR A 36 5.56 10.19 -14.45
N MET A 37 6.01 9.79 -15.64
CA MET A 37 6.69 10.68 -16.57
C MET A 37 5.68 11.66 -17.19
N SER A 38 6.03 12.94 -17.21
CA SER A 38 5.34 13.98 -17.97
C SER A 38 6.37 14.74 -18.79
N GLY A 39 6.56 14.30 -20.04
CA GLY A 39 7.72 14.71 -20.84
C GLY A 39 9.01 14.21 -20.19
N ASP A 40 9.92 15.13 -19.87
CA ASP A 40 11.19 14.83 -19.20
C ASP A 40 11.14 14.96 -17.67
N GLU A 41 9.99 15.38 -17.12
CA GLU A 41 9.81 15.56 -15.67
C GLU A 41 9.09 14.37 -15.03
N ILE A 42 9.41 14.10 -13.76
CA ILE A 42 8.69 13.13 -12.94
C ILE A 42 7.68 13.89 -12.10
N ILE A 43 6.40 13.55 -12.26
CA ILE A 43 5.30 14.12 -11.48
C ILE A 43 4.78 13.07 -10.50
N CYS A 44 4.64 13.46 -9.24
CA CYS A 44 3.98 12.65 -8.22
C CYS A 44 2.52 13.06 -8.09
N HIS A 45 1.61 12.09 -8.13
CA HIS A 45 0.19 12.32 -7.91
C HIS A 45 -0.39 11.32 -6.90
N ARG A 46 -1.46 11.74 -6.22
CA ARG A 46 -2.18 10.92 -5.25
C ARG A 46 -3.39 10.28 -5.94
N PRO A 47 -3.48 8.94 -6.02
CA PRO A 47 -4.64 8.28 -6.59
C PRO A 47 -5.85 8.43 -5.68
N VAL A 48 -7.02 8.64 -6.29
CA VAL A 48 -8.29 8.75 -5.55
C VAL A 48 -8.72 7.35 -5.11
N SER A 49 -8.62 7.07 -3.82
CA SER A 49 -9.09 5.80 -3.22
C SER A 49 -9.49 6.01 -1.77
N GLY A 50 -10.65 5.48 -1.36
CA GLY A 50 -11.10 5.57 0.03
C GLY A 50 -10.13 4.93 1.02
N LEU A 51 -9.43 3.87 0.60
CA LEU A 51 -8.40 3.22 1.43
C LEU A 51 -7.18 4.12 1.63
N THR A 52 -6.69 4.78 0.57
CA THR A 52 -5.51 5.64 0.67
C THR A 52 -5.82 6.92 1.44
N GLU A 53 -7.02 7.47 1.29
CA GLU A 53 -7.48 8.63 2.06
C GLU A 53 -7.64 8.33 3.55
N ALA A 54 -8.20 7.17 3.90
CA ALA A 54 -8.44 6.79 5.29
C ALA A 54 -7.15 6.49 6.07
N LEU A 55 -6.17 5.83 5.44
CA LEU A 55 -4.97 5.35 6.14
C LEU A 55 -3.81 6.36 6.14
N ASP A 56 -3.76 7.31 5.21
CA ASP A 56 -2.67 8.29 5.11
C ASP A 56 -2.44 9.11 6.42
N PRO A 57 -3.47 9.60 7.14
CA PRO A 57 -3.27 10.27 8.43
C PRO A 57 -2.60 9.37 9.47
N VAL A 58 -2.99 8.10 9.54
CA VAL A 58 -2.42 7.11 10.48
C VAL A 58 -0.95 6.81 10.12
N MET A 59 -0.65 6.72 8.82
CA MET A 59 0.72 6.51 8.34
C MET A 59 1.63 7.69 8.66
N ARG A 60 1.17 8.92 8.43
CA ARG A 60 1.91 10.14 8.83
C ARG A 60 2.14 10.17 10.34
N SER A 61 1.12 9.78 11.11
CA SER A 61 1.22 9.83 12.57
C SER A 61 2.14 8.77 13.16
N SER A 62 2.18 7.59 12.57
CA SER A 62 3.07 6.49 12.99
C SER A 62 4.48 6.62 12.44
N LYS A 63 4.68 7.40 11.37
CA LYS A 63 5.92 7.41 10.57
C LYS A 63 6.30 5.99 10.10
N GLY A 64 5.29 5.18 9.84
CA GLY A 64 5.41 3.76 9.49
C GLY A 64 5.92 3.52 8.07
N THR A 65 5.82 2.26 7.63
CA THR A 65 6.13 1.85 6.26
C THR A 65 4.89 1.32 5.55
N TRP A 66 4.51 1.94 4.44
CA TRP A 66 3.44 1.46 3.57
C TRP A 66 4.05 0.57 2.49
N VAL A 67 3.69 -0.72 2.44
CA VAL A 67 4.07 -1.64 1.37
C VAL A 67 2.96 -1.69 0.33
N ALA A 68 3.26 -1.33 -0.92
CA ALA A 68 2.26 -1.32 -2.00
C ALA A 68 2.86 -1.62 -3.37
N TRP A 69 2.02 -1.99 -4.35
CA TRP A 69 2.47 -2.16 -5.73
C TRP A 69 2.79 -0.80 -6.37
N GLY A 70 4.01 -0.67 -6.89
CA GLY A 70 4.44 0.49 -7.68
C GLY A 70 3.93 0.39 -9.12
N SER A 71 2.89 1.17 -9.41
CA SER A 71 2.11 1.10 -10.64
C SER A 71 2.48 2.16 -11.68
N GLY A 72 3.19 3.21 -11.25
CA GLY A 72 3.65 4.32 -12.09
C GLY A 72 4.86 3.96 -12.95
N ASP A 73 4.94 4.56 -14.13
CA ASP A 73 6.05 4.33 -15.09
C ASP A 73 7.37 4.99 -14.67
N ALA A 74 7.33 5.94 -13.72
CA ALA A 74 8.50 6.58 -13.14
C ALA A 74 8.81 6.12 -11.71
N ASP A 75 8.00 5.23 -11.12
CA ASP A 75 8.15 4.81 -9.73
C ASP A 75 9.52 4.20 -9.42
N LYS A 76 10.07 3.42 -10.35
CA LYS A 76 11.40 2.81 -10.22
C LYS A 76 12.54 3.84 -10.25
N LYS A 77 12.30 5.06 -10.74
CA LYS A 77 13.32 6.10 -10.87
C LYS A 77 13.53 6.90 -9.58
N VAL A 78 12.60 6.82 -8.64
CA VAL A 78 12.57 7.65 -7.42
C VAL A 78 12.81 6.86 -6.13
N VAL A 79 12.97 5.54 -6.22
CA VAL A 79 13.21 4.68 -5.06
C VAL A 79 14.69 4.53 -4.77
N ASP A 80 14.99 4.21 -3.51
CA ASP A 80 16.33 3.79 -3.08
C ASP A 80 16.64 2.33 -3.49
N ALA A 81 17.83 1.85 -3.10
CA ALA A 81 18.28 0.49 -3.39
C ALA A 81 17.45 -0.63 -2.72
N ARG A 82 16.50 -0.27 -1.84
CA ARG A 82 15.57 -1.19 -1.18
C ARG A 82 14.14 -0.95 -1.65
N ASP A 83 13.94 -0.32 -2.80
CA ASP A 83 12.63 -0.01 -3.37
C ASP A 83 11.77 0.92 -2.48
N ARG A 84 12.40 1.77 -1.66
CA ARG A 84 11.70 2.69 -0.76
C ARG A 84 11.76 4.12 -1.29
N VAL A 85 10.72 4.89 -1.01
CA VAL A 85 10.67 6.33 -1.24
C VAL A 85 9.99 6.99 -0.05
N ALA A 86 10.51 8.14 0.38
CA ALA A 86 9.91 8.89 1.47
C ALA A 86 8.76 9.76 0.92
N VAL A 87 7.60 9.72 1.57
CA VAL A 87 6.37 10.38 1.07
C VAL A 87 5.64 11.15 2.17
N PRO A 88 4.89 12.20 1.82
CA PRO A 88 4.79 12.83 0.49
C PRO A 88 6.10 13.52 0.05
N PRO A 89 6.35 13.73 -1.26
CA PRO A 89 7.59 14.33 -1.75
C PRO A 89 7.91 15.72 -1.16
N GLU A 90 6.89 16.57 -1.00
CA GLU A 90 7.03 17.95 -0.51
C GLU A 90 7.47 18.02 0.96
N LYS A 91 7.04 17.03 1.75
CA LYS A 91 7.26 16.96 3.19
C LYS A 91 7.22 15.49 3.62
N PRO A 92 8.34 14.77 3.53
CA PRO A 92 8.36 13.35 3.85
C PRO A 92 7.96 13.09 5.30
N GLU A 93 6.93 12.27 5.50
CA GLU A 93 6.38 11.94 6.83
C GLU A 93 6.41 10.43 7.12
N TYR A 94 6.40 9.58 6.08
CA TYR A 94 6.51 8.12 6.23
C TYR A 94 7.20 7.49 5.01
N THR A 95 7.45 6.18 5.08
CA THR A 95 8.11 5.43 4.00
C THR A 95 7.09 4.68 3.16
N LEU A 96 7.19 4.77 1.83
CA LEU A 96 6.50 3.90 0.89
C LEU A 96 7.51 2.88 0.33
N ARG A 97 7.31 1.60 0.62
CA ARG A 97 8.04 0.46 0.05
C ARG A 97 7.26 -0.08 -1.15
N ARG A 98 7.85 -0.05 -2.33
CA ARG A 98 7.22 -0.54 -3.56
C ARG A 98 7.50 -2.02 -3.80
N VAL A 99 6.47 -2.71 -4.24
CA VAL A 99 6.51 -4.08 -4.77
C VAL A 99 6.36 -3.99 -6.28
N TRP A 100 7.19 -4.73 -7.00
CA TRP A 100 7.18 -4.74 -8.46
C TRP A 100 6.49 -5.98 -8.98
N LEU A 101 5.49 -5.79 -9.83
CA LEU A 101 4.76 -6.85 -10.49
C LEU A 101 4.99 -6.80 -12.00
N THR A 102 5.11 -7.97 -12.61
CA THR A 102 5.10 -8.12 -14.07
C THR A 102 3.69 -7.91 -14.63
N LYS A 103 3.58 -7.69 -15.94
CA LYS A 103 2.27 -7.54 -16.61
C LYS A 103 1.37 -8.76 -16.39
N ASP A 104 1.93 -9.96 -16.52
CA ASP A 104 1.18 -11.21 -16.33
C ASP A 104 0.73 -11.40 -14.86
N GLU A 105 1.56 -10.94 -13.91
CA GLU A 105 1.17 -10.94 -12.50
C GLU A 105 0.04 -9.97 -12.23
N VAL A 106 0.11 -8.74 -12.77
CA VAL A 106 -0.99 -7.76 -12.67
C VAL A 106 -2.26 -8.32 -13.29
N GLU A 107 -2.18 -8.95 -14.46
CA GLU A 107 -3.32 -9.55 -15.13
C GLU A 107 -3.96 -10.65 -14.30
N GLY A 108 -3.20 -11.67 -13.87
CA GLY A 108 -3.76 -12.79 -13.14
C GLY A 108 -4.16 -12.47 -11.69
N HIS A 109 -3.42 -11.60 -11.00
CA HIS A 109 -3.69 -11.25 -9.60
C HIS A 109 -4.73 -10.13 -9.48
N TYR A 110 -4.49 -8.98 -10.12
CA TYR A 110 -5.30 -7.79 -9.89
C TYR A 110 -6.56 -7.84 -10.76
N TYR A 111 -6.43 -7.99 -12.07
CA TYR A 111 -7.59 -8.02 -12.96
C TYR A 111 -8.37 -9.33 -12.82
N GLY A 112 -7.71 -10.48 -12.95
CA GLY A 112 -8.33 -11.80 -12.83
C GLY A 112 -8.86 -12.08 -11.43
N PHE A 113 -8.01 -12.55 -10.50
CA PHE A 113 -8.52 -13.07 -9.24
C PHE A 113 -9.14 -12.00 -8.33
N SER A 114 -8.53 -10.83 -8.21
CA SER A 114 -9.04 -9.80 -7.30
C SER A 114 -10.32 -9.14 -7.83
N ASN A 115 -10.35 -8.71 -9.10
CA ASN A 115 -11.46 -7.92 -9.64
C ASN A 115 -12.53 -8.76 -10.36
N GLU A 116 -12.19 -9.89 -11.00
CA GLU A 116 -13.20 -10.76 -11.63
C GLU A 116 -13.73 -11.86 -10.70
N ALA A 117 -12.97 -12.26 -9.67
CA ALA A 117 -13.40 -13.29 -8.72
C ALA A 117 -13.83 -12.71 -7.36
N LEU A 118 -12.88 -12.16 -6.59
CA LEU A 118 -13.13 -11.75 -5.20
C LEU A 118 -14.05 -10.53 -5.09
N TRP A 119 -13.86 -9.52 -5.94
CA TRP A 119 -14.70 -8.32 -5.91
C TRP A 119 -16.19 -8.63 -6.11
N PRO A 120 -16.64 -9.29 -7.20
CA PRO A 120 -18.05 -9.66 -7.37
C PRO A 120 -18.54 -10.74 -6.39
N LEU A 121 -17.65 -11.53 -5.78
CA LEU A 121 -18.01 -12.44 -4.69
C LEU A 121 -18.36 -11.66 -3.40
N CYS A 122 -17.56 -10.65 -3.07
CA CYS A 122 -17.70 -9.85 -1.85
C CYS A 122 -18.77 -8.76 -1.96
N HIS A 123 -19.16 -8.40 -3.18
CA HIS A 123 -20.16 -7.37 -3.44
C HIS A 123 -21.37 -8.02 -4.10
N VAL A 124 -22.58 -7.69 -3.65
CA VAL A 124 -23.82 -8.13 -4.31
C VAL A 124 -23.96 -7.42 -5.65
N THR A 125 -23.24 -7.91 -6.66
CA THR A 125 -23.21 -7.34 -8.01
C THR A 125 -24.02 -8.18 -8.98
N PHE A 126 -24.38 -7.60 -10.13
CA PHE A 126 -25.05 -8.31 -11.22
C PHE A 126 -24.09 -9.13 -12.09
N THR A 127 -22.78 -9.01 -11.85
CA THR A 127 -21.74 -9.74 -12.58
C THR A 127 -21.34 -10.98 -11.79
N PRO A 128 -21.45 -12.20 -12.35
CA PRO A 128 -21.04 -13.40 -11.64
C PRO A 128 -19.51 -13.45 -11.46
N PRO A 129 -19.00 -13.96 -10.32
CA PRO A 129 -17.58 -14.14 -10.12
C PRO A 129 -17.00 -15.21 -11.07
N ILE A 130 -15.82 -14.94 -11.62
CA ILE A 130 -15.11 -15.86 -12.52
C ILE A 130 -13.88 -16.42 -11.80
N PHE A 131 -13.84 -17.73 -11.62
CA PHE A 131 -12.71 -18.43 -11.00
C PHE A 131 -11.90 -19.17 -12.05
N ARG A 132 -10.63 -18.80 -12.20
CA ARG A 132 -9.65 -19.55 -13.00
C ARG A 132 -8.52 -20.00 -12.10
N GLU A 133 -8.09 -21.24 -12.26
CA GLU A 133 -6.99 -21.80 -11.46
C GLU A 133 -5.67 -21.06 -11.73
N SER A 134 -5.44 -20.60 -12.96
CA SER A 134 -4.31 -19.74 -13.33
C SER A 134 -4.26 -18.48 -12.47
N ASP A 135 -5.40 -17.80 -12.35
CA ASP A 135 -5.52 -16.52 -11.66
C ASP A 135 -5.31 -16.72 -10.16
N TRP A 136 -5.85 -17.82 -9.60
CA TRP A 136 -5.59 -18.21 -8.21
C TRP A 136 -4.11 -18.47 -7.93
N ASN A 137 -3.42 -19.18 -8.83
CA ASN A 137 -2.00 -19.46 -8.67
C ASN A 137 -1.17 -18.16 -8.75
N THR A 138 -1.49 -17.26 -9.67
CA THR A 138 -0.89 -15.93 -9.74
C THR A 138 -1.19 -15.10 -8.50
N TYR A 139 -2.42 -15.14 -8.00
CA TYR A 139 -2.81 -14.42 -6.78
C TYR A 139 -2.00 -14.87 -5.55
N LYS A 140 -1.82 -16.19 -5.36
CA LYS A 140 -0.95 -16.73 -4.31
C LYS A 140 0.50 -16.29 -4.49
N LYS A 141 1.01 -16.33 -5.74
CA LYS A 141 2.37 -15.90 -6.07
C LYS A 141 2.59 -14.44 -5.69
N VAL A 142 1.69 -13.54 -6.09
CA VAL A 142 1.79 -12.11 -5.78
C VAL A 142 1.70 -11.86 -4.28
N ASN A 143 0.77 -12.50 -3.56
CA ASN A 143 0.71 -12.37 -2.09
C ASN A 143 2.00 -12.83 -1.41
N LYS A 144 2.67 -13.86 -1.95
CA LYS A 144 4.00 -14.27 -1.46
C LYS A 144 5.06 -13.19 -1.67
N ILE A 145 5.06 -12.51 -2.82
CA ILE A 145 5.98 -11.37 -3.09
C ILE A 145 5.74 -10.24 -2.08
N PHE A 146 4.48 -9.89 -1.81
CA PHE A 146 4.15 -8.88 -0.79
C PHE A 146 4.60 -9.33 0.61
N ALA A 147 4.35 -10.59 0.99
CA ALA A 147 4.79 -11.13 2.27
C ALA A 147 6.32 -11.09 2.41
N GLU A 148 7.07 -11.41 1.36
CA GLU A 148 8.53 -11.30 1.35
C GLU A 148 9.00 -9.86 1.53
N ALA A 149 8.35 -8.88 0.88
CA ALA A 149 8.65 -7.47 1.07
C ALA A 149 8.39 -7.02 2.52
N VAL A 150 7.28 -7.45 3.12
CA VAL A 150 6.96 -7.19 4.53
C VAL A 150 8.03 -7.79 5.45
N LEU A 151 8.40 -9.05 5.24
CA LEU A 151 9.43 -9.71 6.05
C LEU A 151 10.78 -9.00 5.96
N GLN A 152 11.16 -8.49 4.79
CA GLN A 152 12.37 -7.68 4.62
C GLN A 152 12.31 -6.35 5.40
N GLU A 153 11.14 -5.71 5.45
CA GLU A 153 10.94 -4.49 6.23
C GLU A 153 10.96 -4.74 7.74
N VAL A 154 10.31 -5.82 8.19
CA VAL A 154 10.24 -6.22 9.60
C VAL A 154 11.62 -6.64 10.12
N ALA A 155 12.34 -7.48 9.37
CA ALA A 155 13.57 -8.14 9.81
C ALA A 155 13.35 -8.82 11.18
N ASP A 156 14.19 -8.53 12.18
CA ASP A 156 14.10 -9.12 13.53
C ASP A 156 13.37 -8.21 14.55
N ARG A 157 12.62 -7.22 14.08
CA ARG A 157 11.95 -6.23 14.94
C ARG A 157 10.50 -6.64 15.23
N LYS A 158 9.96 -6.17 16.36
CA LYS A 158 8.53 -6.28 16.64
C LYS A 158 7.76 -5.40 15.66
N ALA A 159 6.74 -5.95 15.01
CA ALA A 159 5.96 -5.23 14.01
C ALA A 159 4.46 -5.50 14.16
N LEU A 160 3.68 -4.45 13.95
CA LEU A 160 2.26 -4.49 13.67
C LEU A 160 2.10 -4.26 12.17
N VAL A 161 1.50 -5.24 11.48
CA VAL A 161 1.27 -5.23 10.02
C VAL A 161 -0.24 -5.25 9.77
#